data_AF-A0A969H6K9-F1
#
_entry.id   AF-A0A969H6K9-F1
#
_cell.length_a   1.000
_cell.length_b   1.000
_cell.length_c   1.000
_cell.angle_alpha   90.00
_cell.angle_beta   90.00
_cell.angle_gamma   90.00
#
_symmetry.space_group_name_H-M   'P 1'
#
loop_
_entity.id
_entity.type
_entity.pdbx_description
1 polymer ?
#
loop_
_entity_poly.entity_id
_entity_poly.type
_entity_poly.pdbx_seq_one_letter_code
_entity_poly.pdbx_strand_id
1 'polypeptide(L)'
;MNPLAIATKGKGLKNALRRGQVITQRYGMTSHKMDQTLERFVCLLQTYQASATFPITAVALQRNSTAIRQFVERGLEFAIHGFTHIDHSQLSADQQAAYLNRAMAAFGQSQTPFNGFRCPYLRWNEGTLIALRQHGLLYDSSQGLAWDALDGLETPAYRHVLNFYGAQPAQRYPALPRFEQGLLRIPYCLPDDEGLIDRLQLPPAARTQVWLKMLQQIYELGELFTVGLHPERFDLLAEPLAATLAQARTLAPAVWIARLDEIAAWWCNRTETNVTLTALPGQEEVQVAVAGPVGLTILARRLIVNGPTAPWSGAYERVLVENFTLTTSLRPVIGLSPRSAPSLHEFLRQQGYVIELNEDSRPYPLYLDRLDFAPEDERPLLAQIENGDWPLLRLGRWPDGARAALNVTGDIDALTLWDYGLRFLGS
;
A
#
# COMPACT_ATOMS: atom_id res chain seq x y z
N MET A 1 -13.96 -12.25 24.37
CA MET A 1 -14.48 -11.41 25.47
C MET A 1 -15.69 -10.62 24.97
N ASN A 2 -16.78 -10.55 25.73
CA ASN A 2 -18.07 -9.99 25.30
C ASN A 2 -17.97 -8.48 24.96
N PRO A 3 -18.35 -8.03 23.73
CA PRO A 3 -18.29 -6.62 23.31
C PRO A 3 -19.07 -5.66 24.22
N LEU A 4 -20.14 -6.14 24.89
CA LEU A 4 -20.91 -5.34 25.84
C LEU A 4 -20.11 -4.95 27.09
N ALA A 5 -19.10 -5.74 27.49
CA ALA A 5 -18.29 -5.46 28.67
C ALA A 5 -17.29 -4.31 28.42
N ILE A 6 -16.88 -4.09 27.17
CA ILE A 6 -15.99 -2.98 26.77
C ILE A 6 -16.79 -1.67 26.63
N ALA A 7 -18.06 -1.75 26.24
CA ALA A 7 -18.93 -0.56 26.14
C ALA A 7 -19.36 0.02 27.50
N THR A 8 -19.39 -0.82 28.55
CA THR A 8 -19.98 -0.46 29.86
C THR A 8 -18.97 -0.16 30.97
N LYS A 9 -17.69 -0.51 30.81
CA LYS A 9 -16.65 -0.12 31.78
C LYS A 9 -15.98 1.20 31.38
N GLY A 10 -16.59 2.28 31.87
CA GLY A 10 -15.94 3.58 32.07
C GLY A 10 -15.96 4.53 30.87
N LYS A 11 -17.11 5.19 30.61
CA LYS A 11 -17.22 6.55 30.03
C LYS A 11 -18.71 6.92 29.96
N GLY A 12 -19.11 7.91 30.75
CA GLY A 12 -20.51 8.24 31.10
C GLY A 12 -21.48 8.48 29.93
N LEU A 13 -22.78 8.44 30.26
CA LEU A 13 -23.95 8.54 29.37
C LEU A 13 -23.81 9.57 28.23
N LYS A 14 -23.18 10.73 28.50
CA LYS A 14 -22.95 11.78 27.49
C LYS A 14 -22.08 11.32 26.30
N ASN A 15 -21.06 10.50 26.55
CA ASN A 15 -20.20 9.94 25.50
C ASN A 15 -20.89 8.81 24.73
N ALA A 16 -21.85 8.11 25.34
CA ALA A 16 -22.68 7.13 24.65
C ALA A 16 -23.73 7.81 23.75
N LEU A 17 -24.39 8.87 24.24
CA LEU A 17 -25.32 9.69 23.46
C LEU A 17 -24.63 10.42 22.29
N ARG A 18 -23.45 11.01 22.52
CA ARG A 18 -22.65 11.63 21.46
C ARG A 18 -22.22 10.59 20.40
N ARG A 19 -21.84 9.37 20.82
CA ARG A 19 -21.56 8.26 19.90
C ARG A 19 -22.80 7.85 19.10
N GLY A 20 -23.96 7.71 19.74
CA GLY A 20 -25.23 7.39 19.06
C GLY A 20 -25.65 8.45 18.04
N GLN A 21 -25.46 9.73 18.35
CA GLN A 21 -25.68 10.83 17.41
C GLN A 21 -24.72 10.79 16.21
N VAL A 22 -23.43 10.53 16.44
CA VAL A 22 -22.45 10.39 15.36
C VAL A 22 -22.74 9.18 14.48
N ILE A 23 -23.17 8.05 15.06
CA ILE A 23 -23.51 6.83 14.31
C ILE A 23 -24.74 7.03 13.42
N THR A 24 -25.79 7.68 13.94
CA THR A 24 -27.00 8.00 13.14
C THR A 24 -26.76 9.09 12.09
N GLN A 25 -25.78 9.97 12.31
CA GLN A 25 -25.29 10.90 11.30
C GLN A 25 -24.48 10.21 10.20
N ARG A 26 -23.88 9.05 10.46
CA ARG A 26 -23.06 8.31 9.50
C ARG A 26 -23.86 7.28 8.69
N TYR A 27 -24.78 6.56 9.33
CA TYR A 27 -25.55 5.47 8.70
C TYR A 27 -27.06 5.73 8.66
N GLY A 28 -27.71 5.26 7.60
CA GLY A 28 -29.17 5.23 7.48
C GLY A 28 -29.78 3.92 7.97
N MET A 29 -31.12 3.88 8.03
CA MET A 29 -31.88 2.64 8.24
C MET A 29 -31.77 1.69 7.02
N THR A 30 -31.51 2.23 5.84
CA THR A 30 -31.26 1.51 4.58
C THR A 30 -29.88 1.87 4.02
N SER A 31 -29.40 1.12 3.01
CA SER A 31 -28.11 1.37 2.35
C SER A 31 -28.06 2.70 1.59
N HIS A 32 -29.22 3.27 1.26
CA HIS A 32 -29.36 4.41 0.35
C HIS A 32 -28.43 5.59 0.67
N LYS A 33 -28.23 5.88 1.96
CA LYS A 33 -27.30 6.95 2.38
C LYS A 33 -25.86 6.62 2.04
N MET A 34 -25.43 5.38 2.28
CA MET A 34 -24.10 4.91 1.91
C MET A 34 -23.95 4.86 0.40
N ASP A 35 -24.97 4.39 -0.33
CA ASP A 35 -24.98 4.36 -1.79
C ASP A 35 -24.76 5.77 -2.35
N GLN A 36 -25.51 6.77 -1.88
CA GLN A 36 -25.31 8.17 -2.27
C GLN A 36 -23.90 8.69 -1.93
N THR A 37 -23.33 8.27 -0.81
CA THR A 37 -21.97 8.70 -0.43
C THR A 37 -20.92 8.04 -1.33
N LEU A 38 -21.02 6.75 -1.60
CA LEU A 38 -20.16 6.04 -2.55
C LEU A 38 -20.29 6.61 -3.97
N GLU A 39 -21.50 7.00 -4.39
CA GLU A 39 -21.73 7.73 -5.64
C GLU A 39 -20.93 9.03 -5.72
N ARG A 40 -21.01 9.88 -4.68
CA ARG A 40 -20.21 11.12 -4.61
C ARG A 40 -18.71 10.83 -4.58
N PHE A 41 -18.31 9.77 -3.89
CA PHE A 41 -16.91 9.33 -3.83
C PHE A 41 -16.39 8.96 -5.23
N VAL A 42 -17.12 8.11 -5.97
CA VAL A 42 -16.75 7.72 -7.33
C VAL A 42 -16.68 8.93 -8.26
N CYS A 43 -17.64 9.85 -8.20
CA CYS A 43 -17.62 11.06 -9.03
C CYS A 43 -16.36 11.92 -8.77
N LEU A 44 -15.95 12.05 -7.49
CA LEU A 44 -14.71 12.74 -7.13
C LEU A 44 -13.49 12.03 -7.71
N LEU A 45 -13.38 10.71 -7.54
CA LEU A 45 -12.26 9.91 -8.07
C LEU A 45 -12.15 10.00 -9.60
N GLN A 46 -13.29 9.94 -10.31
CA GLN A 46 -13.34 10.03 -11.76
C GLN A 46 -12.80 11.37 -12.28
N THR A 47 -13.03 12.46 -11.55
CA THR A 47 -12.47 13.79 -11.88
C THR A 47 -10.94 13.76 -11.99
N TYR A 48 -10.30 12.88 -11.22
CA TYR A 48 -8.85 12.72 -11.20
C TYR A 48 -8.38 11.43 -11.86
N GLN A 49 -9.22 10.78 -12.70
CA GLN A 49 -8.90 9.49 -13.34
C GLN A 49 -8.39 8.43 -12.36
N ALA A 50 -8.95 8.43 -11.15
CA ALA A 50 -8.57 7.55 -10.06
C ALA A 50 -9.64 6.49 -9.81
N SER A 51 -9.26 5.45 -9.06
CA SER A 51 -10.18 4.50 -8.46
C SER A 51 -9.77 4.23 -7.01
N ALA A 52 -10.53 3.40 -6.31
CA ALA A 52 -10.31 3.06 -4.92
C ALA A 52 -10.54 1.58 -4.62
N THR A 53 -9.97 1.14 -3.51
CA THR A 53 -10.18 -0.18 -2.93
C THR A 53 -10.87 -0.07 -1.58
N PHE A 54 -12.03 -0.69 -1.43
CA PHE A 54 -12.78 -0.71 -0.17
C PHE A 54 -12.79 -2.12 0.43
N PRO A 55 -11.95 -2.41 1.44
CA PRO A 55 -12.13 -3.61 2.24
C PRO A 55 -13.52 -3.61 2.89
N ILE A 56 -14.32 -4.64 2.65
CA ILE A 56 -15.70 -4.75 3.16
C ILE A 56 -15.88 -6.02 3.98
N THR A 57 -16.59 -5.90 5.11
CA THR A 57 -16.94 -7.09 5.89
C THR A 57 -17.91 -7.97 5.10
N ALA A 58 -17.71 -9.28 5.14
CA ALA A 58 -18.49 -10.18 4.29
C ALA A 58 -19.99 -10.17 4.64
N VAL A 59 -20.36 -9.94 5.90
CA VAL A 59 -21.78 -9.77 6.31
C VAL A 59 -22.41 -8.52 5.69
N ALA A 60 -21.68 -7.40 5.64
CA ALA A 60 -22.18 -6.17 5.02
C ALA A 60 -22.33 -6.36 3.50
N LEU A 61 -21.38 -7.06 2.87
CA LEU A 61 -21.45 -7.41 1.45
C LEU A 61 -22.69 -8.26 1.12
N GLN A 62 -22.91 -9.36 1.84
CA GLN A 62 -24.04 -10.28 1.57
C GLN A 62 -25.40 -9.58 1.61
N ARG A 63 -25.57 -8.64 2.53
CA ARG A 63 -26.83 -7.91 2.72
C ARG A 63 -27.07 -6.85 1.64
N ASN A 64 -26.01 -6.41 0.96
CA ASN A 64 -26.04 -5.28 0.04
C ASN A 64 -25.40 -5.61 -1.32
N SER A 65 -25.36 -6.89 -1.71
CA SER A 65 -24.58 -7.38 -2.85
C SER A 65 -24.96 -6.70 -4.17
N THR A 66 -26.25 -6.43 -4.40
CA THR A 66 -26.73 -5.68 -5.56
C THR A 66 -26.17 -4.25 -5.61
N ALA A 67 -26.17 -3.56 -4.47
CA ALA A 67 -25.64 -2.19 -4.36
C ALA A 67 -24.12 -2.14 -4.50
N ILE A 68 -23.40 -3.17 -4.07
CA ILE A 68 -21.94 -3.27 -4.26
C ILE A 68 -21.58 -3.57 -5.71
N ARG A 69 -22.34 -4.42 -6.39
CA ARG A 69 -22.06 -4.83 -7.78
C ARG A 69 -21.98 -3.67 -8.76
N GLN A 70 -22.89 -2.69 -8.65
CA GLN A 70 -22.84 -1.48 -9.49
C GLN A 70 -21.52 -0.69 -9.31
N PHE A 71 -20.89 -0.74 -8.13
CA PHE A 71 -19.63 -0.05 -7.88
C PHE A 71 -18.43 -0.83 -8.38
N VAL A 72 -18.50 -2.17 -8.39
CA VAL A 72 -17.53 -3.03 -9.08
C VAL A 72 -17.50 -2.70 -10.57
N GLU A 73 -18.67 -2.61 -11.21
CA GLU A 73 -18.81 -2.28 -12.63
C GLU A 73 -18.30 -0.87 -12.97
N ARG A 74 -18.28 0.04 -11.99
CA ARG A 74 -17.72 1.39 -12.12
C ARG A 74 -16.23 1.46 -11.75
N GLY A 75 -15.60 0.31 -11.57
CA GLY A 75 -14.17 0.17 -11.43
C GLY A 75 -13.64 0.23 -10.01
N LEU A 76 -14.48 0.20 -8.97
CA LEU A 76 -14.01 0.05 -7.58
C LEU A 76 -13.59 -1.40 -7.30
N GLU A 77 -12.56 -1.57 -6.47
CA GLU A 77 -12.18 -2.87 -5.92
C GLU A 77 -12.82 -3.06 -4.54
N PHE A 78 -13.28 -4.28 -4.24
CA PHE A 78 -13.66 -4.67 -2.89
C PHE A 78 -12.76 -5.80 -2.39
N ALA A 79 -12.11 -5.57 -1.25
CA ALA A 79 -11.23 -6.54 -0.59
C ALA A 79 -11.94 -7.17 0.61
N ILE A 80 -11.47 -8.32 1.09
CA ILE A 80 -12.05 -8.98 2.26
C ILE A 80 -11.62 -8.23 3.53
N HIS A 81 -12.58 -7.80 4.35
CA HIS A 81 -12.33 -7.18 5.66
C HIS A 81 -12.81 -8.05 6.83
N GLY A 82 -12.50 -9.34 6.76
CA GLY A 82 -13.05 -10.37 7.65
C GLY A 82 -14.53 -10.68 7.38
N PHE A 83 -15.04 -11.71 8.07
CA PHE A 83 -16.46 -12.06 7.98
C PHE A 83 -17.32 -11.01 8.71
N THR A 84 -16.89 -10.65 9.92
CA THR A 84 -17.41 -9.54 10.73
C THR A 84 -16.23 -8.72 11.26
N HIS A 85 -16.50 -7.52 11.77
CA HIS A 85 -15.46 -6.59 12.25
C HIS A 85 -14.95 -6.96 13.66
N ILE A 86 -14.20 -8.06 13.74
CA ILE A 86 -13.59 -8.58 14.98
C ILE A 86 -12.06 -8.55 14.91
N ASP A 87 -11.40 -8.45 16.06
CA ASP A 87 -9.94 -8.45 16.13
C ASP A 87 -9.38 -9.86 15.88
N HIS A 88 -8.93 -10.11 14.65
CA HIS A 88 -8.37 -11.39 14.22
C HIS A 88 -7.12 -11.78 15.03
N SER A 89 -6.34 -10.82 15.55
CA SER A 89 -5.13 -11.12 16.32
C SER A 89 -5.42 -11.84 17.65
N GLN A 90 -6.68 -11.83 18.10
CA GLN A 90 -7.14 -12.47 19.34
C GLN A 90 -7.77 -13.84 19.12
N LEU A 91 -7.86 -14.30 17.86
CA LEU A 91 -8.40 -15.59 17.49
C LEU A 91 -7.30 -16.65 17.41
N SER A 92 -7.64 -17.92 17.62
CA SER A 92 -6.74 -19.03 17.29
C SER A 92 -6.55 -19.15 15.77
N ALA A 93 -5.49 -19.81 15.33
CA ALA A 93 -5.24 -20.04 13.89
C ALA A 93 -6.42 -20.74 13.20
N ASP A 94 -7.01 -21.76 13.83
CA ASP A 94 -8.19 -22.47 13.29
C ASP A 94 -9.41 -21.55 13.16
N GLN A 95 -9.62 -20.67 14.15
CA GLN A 95 -10.70 -19.67 14.10
C GLN A 95 -10.46 -18.66 12.98
N GLN A 96 -9.24 -18.17 12.80
CA GLN A 96 -8.90 -17.24 11.71
C GLN A 96 -9.17 -17.89 10.34
N ALA A 97 -8.72 -19.13 10.14
CA ALA A 97 -8.95 -19.88 8.91
C ALA A 97 -10.46 -20.12 8.66
N ALA A 98 -11.22 -20.50 9.70
CA ALA A 98 -12.66 -20.69 9.58
C ALA A 98 -13.39 -19.38 9.24
N TYR A 99 -13.00 -18.26 9.86
CA TYR A 99 -13.57 -16.94 9.57
C TYR A 99 -13.26 -16.47 8.15
N LEU A 100 -12.03 -16.69 7.68
CA LEU A 100 -11.63 -16.36 6.32
C LEU A 100 -12.43 -17.19 5.29
N ASN A 101 -12.57 -18.50 5.52
CA ASN A 101 -13.39 -19.37 4.67
C ASN A 101 -14.85 -18.87 4.57
N ARG A 102 -15.46 -18.50 5.70
CA ARG A 102 -16.81 -17.91 5.72
C ARG A 102 -16.86 -16.61 4.91
N ALA A 103 -15.86 -15.75 5.05
CA ALA A 103 -15.78 -14.51 4.30
C ALA A 103 -15.66 -14.74 2.78
N MET A 104 -14.75 -15.62 2.35
CA MET A 104 -14.58 -15.97 0.93
C MET A 104 -15.85 -16.60 0.34
N ALA A 105 -16.51 -17.49 1.08
CA ALA A 105 -17.77 -18.08 0.64
C ALA A 105 -18.86 -17.02 0.42
N ALA A 106 -18.93 -16.02 1.30
CA ALA A 106 -19.86 -14.89 1.19
C ALA A 106 -19.57 -13.99 -0.03
N PHE A 107 -18.29 -13.72 -0.32
CA PHE A 107 -17.89 -13.01 -1.54
C PHE A 107 -18.24 -13.81 -2.81
N GLY A 108 -17.97 -15.13 -2.81
CA GLY A 108 -18.30 -16.03 -3.91
C GLY A 108 -19.81 -16.09 -4.19
N GLN A 109 -20.64 -16.20 -3.14
CA GLN A 109 -22.10 -16.14 -3.25
C GLN A 109 -22.61 -14.80 -3.79
N SER A 110 -21.93 -13.70 -3.44
CA SER A 110 -22.24 -12.36 -3.93
C SER A 110 -21.72 -12.10 -5.36
N GLN A 111 -20.94 -13.03 -5.92
CA GLN A 111 -20.25 -12.91 -7.20
C GLN A 111 -19.39 -11.63 -7.27
N THR A 112 -18.78 -11.26 -6.15
CA THR A 112 -17.90 -10.09 -6.05
C THR A 112 -16.46 -10.59 -6.15
N PRO A 113 -15.65 -10.10 -7.11
CA PRO A 113 -14.25 -10.49 -7.21
C PRO A 113 -13.49 -10.01 -5.97
N PHE A 114 -12.52 -10.80 -5.51
CA PHE A 114 -11.66 -10.45 -4.39
C PHE A 114 -10.26 -11.00 -4.63
N ASN A 115 -9.26 -10.15 -4.44
CA ASN A 115 -7.84 -10.52 -4.57
C ASN A 115 -7.07 -10.34 -3.27
N GLY A 116 -7.52 -9.45 -2.39
CA GLY A 116 -6.80 -9.17 -1.16
C GLY A 116 -7.66 -9.02 0.08
N PHE A 117 -6.97 -8.71 1.16
CA PHE A 117 -7.52 -8.71 2.51
C PHE A 117 -6.95 -7.56 3.34
N ARG A 118 -7.76 -7.06 4.27
CA ARG A 118 -7.31 -6.18 5.35
C ARG A 118 -7.94 -6.66 6.66
N CYS A 119 -7.15 -6.84 7.71
CA CYS A 119 -7.66 -7.15 9.03
C CYS A 119 -8.51 -5.98 9.57
N PRO A 120 -9.67 -6.27 10.18
CA PRO A 120 -10.32 -5.33 11.07
C PRO A 120 -9.33 -4.74 12.08
N TYR A 121 -9.45 -3.43 12.31
CA TYR A 121 -8.55 -2.67 13.18
C TYR A 121 -7.07 -2.69 12.77
N LEU A 122 -6.71 -3.10 11.55
CA LEU A 122 -5.32 -3.30 11.13
C LEU A 122 -4.54 -4.31 12.01
N ARG A 123 -5.25 -5.13 12.79
CA ARG A 123 -4.62 -6.05 13.76
C ARG A 123 -4.52 -7.45 13.21
N TRP A 124 -3.29 -7.91 13.05
CA TRP A 124 -2.97 -9.20 12.48
C TRP A 124 -1.89 -9.92 13.32
N ASN A 125 -1.70 -11.21 13.07
CA ASN A 125 -0.61 -12.01 13.61
C ASN A 125 -0.18 -13.05 12.57
N GLU A 126 0.85 -13.86 12.89
CA GLU A 126 1.36 -14.86 11.94
C GLU A 126 0.30 -15.88 11.49
N GLY A 127 -0.60 -16.29 12.39
CA GLY A 127 -1.71 -17.17 12.03
C GLY A 127 -2.61 -16.56 10.94
N THR A 128 -2.79 -15.24 10.98
CA THR A 128 -3.57 -14.53 9.96
C THR A 128 -2.87 -14.66 8.62
N LEU A 129 -1.57 -14.38 8.55
CA LEU A 129 -0.81 -14.46 7.29
C LEU A 129 -0.77 -15.88 6.73
N ILE A 130 -0.60 -16.90 7.59
CA ILE A 130 -0.66 -18.30 7.21
C ILE A 130 -2.02 -18.61 6.55
N ALA A 131 -3.12 -18.17 7.18
CA ALA A 131 -4.45 -18.38 6.64
C ALA A 131 -4.62 -17.71 5.27
N LEU A 132 -4.20 -16.44 5.11
CA LEU A 132 -4.30 -15.73 3.83
C LEU A 132 -3.53 -16.45 2.71
N ARG A 133 -2.30 -16.92 3.01
CA ARG A 133 -1.46 -17.67 2.07
C ARG A 133 -2.08 -18.99 1.65
N GLN A 134 -2.57 -19.77 2.62
CA GLN A 134 -3.20 -21.07 2.35
C GLN A 134 -4.45 -20.96 1.46
N HIS A 135 -5.13 -19.82 1.49
CA HIS A 135 -6.32 -19.56 0.68
C HIS A 135 -6.01 -18.85 -0.64
N GLY A 136 -4.73 -18.61 -0.94
CA GLY A 136 -4.30 -18.06 -2.23
C GLY A 136 -4.68 -16.60 -2.45
N LEU A 137 -4.86 -15.81 -1.39
CA LEU A 137 -5.03 -14.37 -1.53
C LEU A 137 -3.74 -13.72 -2.02
N LEU A 138 -3.88 -12.76 -2.94
CA LEU A 138 -2.76 -12.09 -3.60
C LEU A 138 -2.06 -11.13 -2.66
N TYR A 139 -2.81 -10.36 -1.87
CA TYR A 139 -2.25 -9.34 -1.00
C TYR A 139 -2.95 -9.19 0.36
N ASP A 140 -2.20 -8.68 1.33
CA ASP A 140 -2.67 -8.17 2.62
C ASP A 140 -2.35 -6.68 2.74
N SER A 141 -3.29 -5.88 3.24
CA SER A 141 -3.09 -4.45 3.52
C SER A 141 -3.36 -4.07 4.97
N SER A 142 -2.82 -4.86 5.91
CA SER A 142 -3.06 -4.67 7.35
C SER A 142 -1.95 -3.95 8.11
N GLN A 143 -0.71 -3.93 7.62
CA GLN A 143 0.39 -3.29 8.36
C GLN A 143 0.29 -1.76 8.27
N GLY A 144 -0.02 -1.09 9.38
CA GLY A 144 -0.04 0.36 9.46
C GLY A 144 1.37 0.97 9.54
N LEU A 145 1.59 2.08 8.83
CA LEU A 145 2.79 2.91 8.87
C LEU A 145 2.44 4.33 9.31
N ALA A 146 3.02 4.76 10.42
CA ALA A 146 2.84 6.11 10.96
C ALA A 146 3.83 7.09 10.32
N TRP A 147 3.30 8.07 9.58
CA TRP A 147 4.06 9.16 8.99
C TRP A 147 4.16 10.35 9.93
N ASP A 148 5.32 11.02 9.92
CA ASP A 148 5.53 12.25 10.69
C ASP A 148 5.12 13.47 9.86
N ALA A 149 3.81 13.63 9.73
CA ALA A 149 3.18 14.72 9.01
C ALA A 149 2.38 15.66 9.93
N LEU A 150 2.49 15.48 11.25
CA LEU A 150 1.68 16.20 12.23
C LEU A 150 2.33 17.45 12.80
N ASP A 151 3.63 17.71 12.57
CA ASP A 151 4.32 18.91 13.04
C ASP A 151 4.14 19.17 14.55
N GLY A 152 4.19 18.09 15.35
CA GLY A 152 4.01 18.18 16.80
C GLY A 152 2.54 18.25 17.29
N LEU A 153 1.56 18.16 16.39
CA LEU A 153 0.12 18.07 16.74
C LEU A 153 -0.30 16.69 17.31
N GLU A 154 0.66 15.82 17.60
CA GLU A 154 0.41 14.47 18.10
C GLU A 154 -0.27 14.51 19.48
N THR A 155 -1.36 13.77 19.64
CA THR A 155 -2.07 13.67 20.93
C THR A 155 -1.82 12.31 21.60
N PRO A 156 -1.93 12.21 22.94
CA PRO A 156 -1.87 10.91 23.62
C PRO A 156 -2.93 9.91 23.11
N ALA A 157 -4.09 10.42 22.68
CA ALA A 157 -5.16 9.59 22.11
C ALA A 157 -4.74 8.98 20.76
N TYR A 158 -4.07 9.76 19.91
CA TYR A 158 -3.54 9.28 18.63
C TYR A 158 -2.41 8.27 18.85
N ARG A 159 -1.47 8.54 19.76
CA ARG A 159 -0.39 7.60 20.10
C ARG A 159 -0.91 6.25 20.62
N HIS A 160 -1.98 6.28 21.41
CA HIS A 160 -2.62 5.05 21.88
C HIS A 160 -3.20 4.22 20.72
N VAL A 161 -3.77 4.87 19.70
CA VAL A 161 -4.29 4.20 18.51
C VAL A 161 -3.16 3.62 17.66
N LEU A 162 -2.05 4.34 17.47
CA LEU A 162 -0.88 3.79 16.78
C LEU A 162 -0.37 2.51 17.46
N ASN A 163 -0.28 2.51 18.79
CA ASN A 163 0.12 1.32 19.55
C ASN A 163 -0.90 0.17 19.41
N PHE A 164 -2.19 0.49 19.40
CA PHE A 164 -3.25 -0.51 19.23
C PHE A 164 -3.19 -1.17 17.85
N TYR A 165 -2.91 -0.40 16.80
CA TYR A 165 -2.73 -0.92 15.44
C TYR A 165 -1.41 -1.66 15.23
N GLY A 166 -0.47 -1.58 16.18
CA GLY A 166 0.90 -2.06 15.95
C GLY A 166 1.57 -1.31 14.80
N ALA A 167 1.26 -0.01 14.66
CA ALA A 167 1.80 0.82 13.59
C ALA A 167 3.32 0.95 13.71
N GLN A 168 4.01 0.80 12.59
CA GLN A 168 5.45 0.97 12.49
C GLN A 168 5.79 2.40 12.03
N PRO A 169 6.90 3.01 12.49
CA PRO A 169 7.27 4.34 12.05
C PRO A 169 7.76 4.33 10.59
N ALA A 170 7.16 5.16 9.73
CA ALA A 170 7.54 5.27 8.33
C ALA A 170 9.00 5.72 8.16
N GLN A 171 9.59 6.41 9.14
CA GLN A 171 11.01 6.81 9.11
C GLN A 171 11.98 5.64 9.25
N ARG A 172 11.50 4.46 9.64
CA ARG A 172 12.32 3.24 9.77
C ARG A 172 11.94 2.18 8.74
N TYR A 173 10.67 2.09 8.37
CA TYR A 173 10.17 1.05 7.46
C TYR A 173 9.64 1.68 6.16
N PRO A 174 10.01 1.17 4.97
CA PRO A 174 9.51 1.65 3.68
C PRO A 174 8.00 1.45 3.51
N ALA A 175 7.29 2.46 2.98
CA ALA A 175 5.91 2.28 2.50
C ALA A 175 5.91 1.66 1.10
N LEU A 176 6.41 0.43 0.99
CA LEU A 176 6.53 -0.29 -0.28
C LEU A 176 5.92 -1.69 -0.15
N PRO A 177 5.28 -2.22 -1.20
CA PRO A 177 4.87 -3.61 -1.22
C PRO A 177 6.06 -4.56 -1.02
N ARG A 178 5.85 -5.63 -0.27
CA ARG A 178 6.85 -6.68 -0.07
C ARG A 178 6.23 -8.06 -0.04
N PHE A 179 6.86 -9.03 -0.69
CA PHE A 179 6.51 -10.43 -0.53
C PHE A 179 6.96 -10.95 0.82
N GLU A 180 6.06 -11.69 1.45
CA GLU A 180 6.30 -12.44 2.67
C GLU A 180 5.77 -13.86 2.44
N GLN A 181 6.67 -14.78 2.10
CA GLN A 181 6.34 -16.19 1.83
C GLN A 181 5.19 -16.36 0.81
N GLY A 182 5.23 -15.58 -0.28
CA GLY A 182 4.26 -15.64 -1.38
C GLY A 182 3.02 -14.74 -1.23
N LEU A 183 2.82 -14.09 -0.08
CA LEU A 183 1.78 -13.07 0.11
C LEU A 183 2.37 -11.68 -0.05
N LEU A 184 1.76 -10.82 -0.86
CA LEU A 184 2.20 -9.43 -0.97
C LEU A 184 1.63 -8.59 0.18
N ARG A 185 2.50 -8.06 1.06
CA ARG A 185 2.13 -7.11 2.10
C ARG A 185 2.18 -5.70 1.53
N ILE A 186 1.06 -4.98 1.52
CA ILE A 186 0.96 -3.59 1.07
C ILE A 186 0.67 -2.69 2.30
N PRO A 187 1.59 -1.80 2.69
CA PRO A 187 1.42 -1.00 3.90
C PRO A 187 0.28 0.02 3.78
N TYR A 188 -0.38 0.30 4.91
CA TYR A 188 -1.43 1.30 5.07
C TYR A 188 -0.88 2.56 5.75
N CYS A 189 -1.14 3.76 5.23
CA CYS A 189 -0.53 4.99 5.75
C CYS A 189 -1.41 5.70 6.79
N LEU A 190 -0.82 6.06 7.92
CA LEU A 190 -1.42 6.82 9.01
C LEU A 190 -0.72 8.19 9.14
N PRO A 191 -1.42 9.27 9.52
CA PRO A 191 -2.82 9.33 9.92
C PRO A 191 -3.82 9.22 8.76
N ASP A 192 -4.83 8.39 8.95
CA ASP A 192 -6.01 8.28 8.10
C ASP A 192 -7.16 9.17 8.61
N ASP A 193 -8.32 9.07 7.98
CA ASP A 193 -9.52 9.82 8.36
C ASP A 193 -9.91 9.70 9.84
N GLU A 194 -9.82 8.51 10.44
CA GLU A 194 -10.10 8.27 11.86
C GLU A 194 -9.11 9.03 12.74
N GLY A 195 -7.82 8.91 12.42
CA GLY A 195 -6.76 9.67 13.09
C GLY A 195 -7.02 11.17 13.04
N LEU A 196 -7.28 11.72 11.85
CA LEU A 196 -7.49 13.16 11.64
C LEU A 196 -8.74 13.69 12.34
N ILE A 197 -9.86 12.95 12.29
CA ILE A 197 -11.17 13.43 12.76
C ILE A 197 -11.40 13.09 14.23
N ASP A 198 -11.21 11.84 14.62
CA ASP A 198 -11.66 11.33 15.91
C ASP A 198 -10.56 11.43 16.98
N ARG A 199 -9.28 11.26 16.62
CA ARG A 199 -8.14 11.25 17.58
C ARG A 199 -7.43 12.58 17.71
N LEU A 200 -7.12 13.21 16.59
CA LEU A 200 -6.44 14.49 16.53
C LEU A 200 -7.43 15.66 16.55
N GLN A 201 -8.67 15.42 16.08
CA GLN A 201 -9.74 16.43 16.00
C GLN A 201 -9.28 17.69 15.25
N LEU A 202 -8.54 17.50 14.16
CA LEU A 202 -7.94 18.60 13.42
C LEU A 202 -9.02 19.47 12.76
N PRO A 203 -8.81 20.80 12.69
CA PRO A 203 -9.65 21.67 11.89
C PRO A 203 -9.49 21.34 10.39
N PRO A 204 -10.49 21.62 9.53
CA PRO A 204 -10.48 21.24 8.12
C PRO A 204 -9.19 21.59 7.37
N ALA A 205 -8.67 22.82 7.51
CA ALA A 205 -7.44 23.25 6.85
C ALA A 205 -6.21 22.41 7.23
N ALA A 206 -6.11 22.01 8.50
CA ALA A 206 -5.00 21.16 8.96
C ALA A 206 -5.11 19.73 8.43
N ARG A 207 -6.32 19.20 8.17
CA ARG A 207 -6.51 17.87 7.57
C ARG A 207 -5.91 17.81 6.17
N THR A 208 -6.19 18.82 5.35
CA THR A 208 -5.60 18.95 4.01
C THR A 208 -4.08 19.03 4.09
N GLN A 209 -3.54 19.89 4.96
CA GLN A 209 -2.09 20.06 5.11
C GLN A 209 -1.37 18.77 5.48
N VAL A 210 -1.93 17.97 6.39
CA VAL A 210 -1.34 16.69 6.80
C VAL A 210 -1.24 15.72 5.62
N TRP A 211 -2.31 15.52 4.85
CA TRP A 211 -2.26 14.61 3.69
C TRP A 211 -1.39 15.12 2.55
N LEU A 212 -1.36 16.43 2.27
CA LEU A 212 -0.44 17.00 1.27
C LEU A 212 1.03 16.83 1.70
N LYS A 213 1.31 16.96 3.00
CA LYS A 213 2.65 16.73 3.54
C LYS A 213 3.05 15.25 3.46
N MET A 214 2.15 14.32 3.78
CA MET A 214 2.38 12.89 3.58
C MET A 214 2.66 12.58 2.12
N LEU A 215 1.84 13.09 1.19
CA LEU A 215 2.07 12.92 -0.25
C LEU A 215 3.46 13.40 -0.65
N GLN A 216 3.88 14.58 -0.20
CA GLN A 216 5.20 15.13 -0.52
C GLN A 216 6.33 14.24 0.00
N GLN A 217 6.29 13.84 1.27
CA GLN A 217 7.30 12.97 1.88
C GLN A 217 7.39 11.61 1.16
N ILE A 218 6.25 10.99 0.87
CA ILE A 218 6.15 9.70 0.16
C ILE A 218 6.69 9.83 -1.26
N TYR A 219 6.33 10.92 -1.95
CA TYR A 219 6.77 11.19 -3.31
C TYR A 219 8.28 11.37 -3.41
N GLU A 220 8.87 12.10 -2.46
CA GLU A 220 10.33 12.29 -2.38
C GLU A 220 11.07 10.95 -2.28
N LEU A 221 10.52 10.01 -1.50
CA LEU A 221 11.06 8.66 -1.30
C LEU A 221 10.72 7.68 -2.45
N GLY A 222 9.78 8.06 -3.32
CA GLY A 222 9.27 7.20 -4.39
C GLY A 222 8.50 5.98 -3.87
N GLU A 223 7.75 6.18 -2.79
CA GLU A 223 7.00 5.15 -2.06
C GLU A 223 5.50 5.16 -2.42
N LEU A 224 4.73 4.27 -1.79
CA LEU A 224 3.28 4.15 -1.98
C LEU A 224 2.53 4.93 -0.90
N PHE A 225 1.63 5.83 -1.31
CA PHE A 225 0.66 6.48 -0.43
C PHE A 225 -0.68 5.74 -0.44
N THR A 226 -0.88 4.84 0.51
CA THR A 226 -2.18 4.20 0.77
C THR A 226 -3.01 5.11 1.69
N VAL A 227 -3.80 6.03 1.12
CA VAL A 227 -4.60 6.99 1.89
C VAL A 227 -5.94 6.40 2.31
N GLY A 228 -6.20 6.42 3.63
CA GLY A 228 -7.40 5.91 4.27
C GLY A 228 -8.52 6.95 4.42
N LEU A 229 -9.66 6.73 3.76
CA LEU A 229 -10.91 7.47 3.90
C LEU A 229 -12.10 6.51 3.88
N HIS A 230 -12.66 6.24 5.06
CA HIS A 230 -13.87 5.45 5.19
C HIS A 230 -15.05 6.20 4.54
N PRO A 231 -15.88 5.54 3.72
CA PRO A 231 -17.00 6.19 3.04
C PRO A 231 -17.91 6.99 3.97
N GLU A 232 -18.20 6.53 5.19
CA GLU A 232 -19.07 7.28 6.11
C GLU A 232 -18.47 8.63 6.58
N ARG A 233 -17.18 8.88 6.34
CA ARG A 233 -16.50 10.16 6.64
C ARG A 233 -16.22 10.98 5.39
N PHE A 234 -16.66 10.55 4.20
CA PHE A 234 -16.38 11.21 2.93
C PHE A 234 -16.66 12.72 2.96
N ASP A 235 -17.85 13.14 3.41
CA ASP A 235 -18.23 14.56 3.39
C ASP A 235 -17.34 15.44 4.29
N LEU A 236 -16.61 14.85 5.25
CA LEU A 236 -15.68 15.57 6.14
C LEU A 236 -14.27 15.73 5.56
N LEU A 237 -13.94 14.97 4.52
CA LEU A 237 -12.60 14.85 3.95
C LEU A 237 -12.57 14.84 2.41
N ALA A 238 -13.70 15.13 1.75
CA ALA A 238 -13.78 15.24 0.30
C ALA A 238 -12.82 16.32 -0.25
N GLU A 239 -12.75 17.48 0.41
CA GLU A 239 -11.81 18.54 0.05
C GLU A 239 -10.33 18.12 0.25
N PRO A 240 -9.90 17.61 1.43
CA PRO A 240 -8.57 17.03 1.60
C PRO A 240 -8.22 15.97 0.54
N LEU A 241 -9.12 15.03 0.25
CA LEU A 241 -8.89 14.00 -0.77
C LEU A 241 -8.71 14.61 -2.17
N ALA A 242 -9.60 15.52 -2.56
CA ALA A 242 -9.51 16.22 -3.85
C ALA A 242 -8.20 17.00 -3.97
N ALA A 243 -7.78 17.70 -2.91
CA ALA A 243 -6.51 18.42 -2.88
C ALA A 243 -5.31 17.48 -3.05
N THR A 244 -5.31 16.34 -2.35
CA THR A 244 -4.24 15.33 -2.47
C THR A 244 -4.18 14.75 -3.88
N LEU A 245 -5.31 14.36 -4.47
CA LEU A 245 -5.38 13.83 -5.83
C LEU A 245 -4.98 14.88 -6.87
N ALA A 246 -5.43 16.13 -6.70
CA ALA A 246 -5.04 17.25 -7.55
C ALA A 246 -3.51 17.47 -7.51
N GLN A 247 -2.92 17.55 -6.31
CA GLN A 247 -1.48 17.71 -6.17
C GLN A 247 -0.73 16.53 -6.82
N ALA A 248 -1.16 15.28 -6.56
CA ALA A 248 -0.54 14.09 -7.15
C ALA A 248 -0.53 14.13 -8.68
N ARG A 249 -1.58 14.65 -9.33
CA ARG A 249 -1.66 14.82 -10.78
C ARG A 249 -0.76 15.93 -11.35
N THR A 250 -0.27 16.85 -10.52
CA THR A 250 0.65 17.92 -10.95
C THR A 250 2.13 17.55 -10.86
N LEU A 251 2.47 16.46 -10.17
CA LEU A 251 3.86 16.06 -9.93
C LEU A 251 4.49 15.44 -11.18
N ALA A 252 5.79 15.75 -11.38
CA ALA A 252 6.61 15.20 -12.45
C ALA A 252 7.97 14.74 -11.86
N PRO A 253 8.41 13.48 -12.08
CA PRO A 253 7.68 12.38 -12.74
C PRO A 253 6.34 12.02 -12.08
N ALA A 254 5.45 11.38 -12.83
CA ALA A 254 4.06 11.20 -12.41
C ALA A 254 3.90 10.35 -11.12
N VAL A 255 2.76 10.49 -10.46
CA VAL A 255 2.27 9.56 -9.43
C VAL A 255 1.31 8.57 -10.09
N TRP A 256 1.56 7.28 -9.95
CA TRP A 256 0.65 6.24 -10.42
C TRP A 256 -0.51 6.07 -9.42
N ILE A 257 -1.72 6.46 -9.82
CA ILE A 257 -2.91 6.33 -8.97
C ILE A 257 -3.64 5.05 -9.36
N ALA A 258 -3.73 4.10 -8.44
CA ALA A 258 -4.23 2.75 -8.72
C ALA A 258 -4.90 2.10 -7.51
N ARG A 259 -5.70 1.07 -7.78
CA ARG A 259 -6.28 0.18 -6.76
C ARG A 259 -5.20 -0.75 -6.18
N LEU A 260 -5.50 -1.37 -5.04
CA LEU A 260 -4.58 -2.30 -4.39
C LEU A 260 -4.39 -3.58 -5.21
N ASP A 261 -5.41 -4.10 -5.89
CA ASP A 261 -5.27 -5.23 -6.82
C ASP A 261 -4.36 -4.91 -8.01
N GLU A 262 -4.48 -3.71 -8.58
CA GLU A 262 -3.62 -3.24 -9.67
C GLU A 262 -2.17 -3.10 -9.21
N ILE A 263 -1.94 -2.50 -8.03
CA ILE A 263 -0.62 -2.40 -7.41
C ILE A 263 -0.05 -3.80 -7.16
N ALA A 264 -0.85 -4.72 -6.64
CA ALA A 264 -0.42 -6.07 -6.36
C ALA A 264 -0.03 -6.83 -7.63
N ALA A 265 -0.90 -6.79 -8.66
CA ALA A 265 -0.66 -7.43 -9.94
C ALA A 265 0.58 -6.85 -10.64
N TRP A 266 0.75 -5.53 -10.61
CA TRP A 266 1.95 -4.87 -11.13
C TRP A 266 3.20 -5.35 -10.40
N TRP A 267 3.17 -5.38 -9.06
CA TRP A 267 4.33 -5.80 -8.27
C TRP A 267 4.74 -7.23 -8.60
N CYS A 268 3.79 -8.16 -8.65
CA CYS A 268 4.00 -9.55 -9.08
C CYS A 268 4.68 -9.61 -10.46
N ASN A 269 4.04 -9.05 -11.49
CA ASN A 269 4.53 -9.12 -12.87
C ASN A 269 5.91 -8.44 -13.02
N ARG A 270 6.12 -7.31 -12.34
CA ARG A 270 7.38 -6.55 -12.40
C ARG A 270 8.52 -7.35 -11.76
N THR A 271 8.28 -8.07 -10.68
CA THR A 271 9.33 -8.86 -10.00
C THR A 271 9.83 -10.06 -10.82
N GLU A 272 9.05 -10.52 -11.80
CA GLU A 272 9.44 -11.57 -12.75
C GLU A 272 10.34 -11.06 -13.89
N THR A 273 10.58 -9.75 -13.97
CA THR A 273 11.43 -9.16 -15.01
C THR A 273 12.84 -9.76 -15.00
N ASN A 274 13.35 -10.07 -16.19
CA ASN A 274 14.71 -10.48 -16.41
C ASN A 274 15.52 -9.36 -17.08
N VAL A 275 16.75 -9.16 -16.62
CA VAL A 275 17.71 -8.20 -17.19
C VAL A 275 19.01 -8.92 -17.44
N THR A 276 19.45 -8.95 -18.70
CA THR A 276 20.68 -9.61 -19.12
C THR A 276 21.71 -8.57 -19.53
N LEU A 277 22.93 -8.70 -19.01
CA LEU A 277 24.08 -7.85 -19.34
C LEU A 277 25.19 -8.67 -19.97
N THR A 278 25.41 -8.50 -21.28
CA THR A 278 26.42 -9.24 -22.05
C THR A 278 27.55 -8.30 -22.45
N ALA A 279 28.77 -8.59 -22.02
CA ALA A 279 29.95 -7.82 -22.44
C ALA A 279 30.23 -8.05 -23.93
N LEU A 280 30.48 -6.97 -24.67
CA LEU A 280 30.84 -7.04 -26.08
C LEU A 280 32.36 -7.16 -26.23
N PRO A 281 32.88 -8.04 -27.13
CA PRO A 281 34.32 -8.25 -27.29
C PRO A 281 35.06 -6.97 -27.73
N GLY A 282 36.11 -6.60 -27.00
CA GLY A 282 37.07 -5.57 -27.42
C GLY A 282 36.64 -4.11 -27.20
N GLN A 283 35.53 -3.86 -26.49
CA GLN A 283 35.05 -2.50 -26.16
C GLN A 283 34.62 -2.43 -24.68
N GLU A 284 34.66 -1.24 -24.08
CA GLU A 284 33.99 -0.94 -22.79
C GLU A 284 32.47 -0.82 -23.00
N GLU A 285 31.88 -1.76 -23.73
CA GLU A 285 30.46 -1.79 -24.07
C GLU A 285 29.77 -3.04 -23.54
N VAL A 286 28.59 -2.85 -22.99
CA VAL A 286 27.72 -3.91 -22.48
C VAL A 286 26.37 -3.82 -23.20
N GLN A 287 25.97 -4.92 -23.85
CA GLN A 287 24.62 -5.08 -24.37
C GLN A 287 23.68 -5.40 -23.21
N VAL A 288 22.61 -4.63 -23.10
CA VAL A 288 21.52 -4.84 -22.15
C VAL A 288 20.28 -5.29 -22.90
N ALA A 289 19.63 -6.32 -22.37
CA ALA A 289 18.31 -6.77 -22.81
C ALA A 289 17.40 -6.91 -21.58
N VAL A 290 16.25 -6.24 -21.62
CA VAL A 290 15.24 -6.25 -20.56
C VAL A 290 13.98 -6.95 -21.06
N ALA A 291 13.50 -7.95 -20.35
CA ALA A 291 12.26 -8.65 -20.65
C ALA A 291 11.34 -8.60 -19.42
N GLY A 292 10.25 -7.83 -19.52
CA GLY A 292 9.29 -7.64 -18.45
C GLY A 292 7.94 -7.13 -18.94
N PRO A 293 7.04 -6.73 -18.03
CA PRO A 293 5.68 -6.34 -18.38
C PRO A 293 5.62 -5.02 -19.16
N VAL A 294 4.52 -4.80 -19.88
CA VAL A 294 4.22 -3.50 -20.52
C VAL A 294 4.21 -2.39 -19.47
N GLY A 295 4.82 -1.25 -19.80
CA GLY A 295 4.96 -0.11 -18.89
C GLY A 295 6.15 -0.23 -17.94
N LEU A 296 7.02 -1.24 -18.07
CA LEU A 296 8.24 -1.36 -17.28
C LEU A 296 9.13 -0.13 -17.45
N THR A 297 9.57 0.44 -16.33
CA THR A 297 10.48 1.58 -16.31
C THR A 297 11.92 1.08 -16.19
N ILE A 298 12.79 1.43 -17.14
CA ILE A 298 14.22 1.18 -17.06
C ILE A 298 14.92 2.50 -16.72
N LEU A 299 15.72 2.50 -15.65
CA LEU A 299 16.38 3.69 -15.12
C LEU A 299 17.90 3.52 -15.13
N ALA A 300 18.58 4.50 -15.70
CA ALA A 300 20.03 4.58 -15.75
C ALA A 300 20.49 5.85 -15.02
N ARG A 301 21.42 5.71 -14.07
CA ARG A 301 22.05 6.83 -13.37
C ARG A 301 23.55 6.80 -13.63
N ARG A 302 24.13 7.96 -13.95
CA ARG A 302 25.58 8.12 -14.22
C ARG A 302 26.11 7.11 -15.24
N LEU A 303 25.34 6.90 -16.30
CA LEU A 303 25.64 5.95 -17.37
C LEU A 303 25.54 6.63 -18.72
N ILE A 304 26.39 6.22 -19.65
CA ILE A 304 26.29 6.61 -21.06
C ILE A 304 25.47 5.53 -21.74
N VAL A 305 24.21 5.85 -22.04
CA VAL A 305 23.28 4.94 -22.73
C VAL A 305 23.30 5.23 -24.21
N ASN A 306 23.65 4.24 -25.02
CA ASN A 306 23.60 4.32 -26.48
C ASN A 306 22.20 3.92 -26.94
N GLY A 307 21.25 4.85 -26.83
CA GLY A 307 19.86 4.64 -27.17
C GLY A 307 18.99 5.84 -26.76
N PRO A 308 17.69 5.85 -27.10
CA PRO A 308 16.81 6.92 -26.71
C PRO A 308 16.60 6.92 -25.19
N THR A 309 16.92 8.06 -24.55
CA THR A 309 16.66 8.32 -23.13
C THR A 309 15.82 9.58 -22.95
N ALA A 310 15.24 9.74 -21.76
CA ALA A 310 14.59 10.97 -21.33
C ALA A 310 14.98 11.28 -19.87
N PRO A 311 15.15 12.56 -19.49
CA PRO A 311 15.35 12.93 -18.09
C PRO A 311 14.24 12.38 -17.19
N TRP A 312 14.61 11.89 -16.01
CA TRP A 312 13.67 11.45 -14.99
C TRP A 312 13.91 12.24 -13.69
N SER A 313 13.90 11.59 -12.53
CA SER A 313 14.11 12.23 -11.23
C SER A 313 15.59 12.29 -10.86
N GLY A 314 16.10 13.49 -10.56
CA GLY A 314 17.47 13.68 -10.09
C GLY A 314 18.50 13.33 -11.16
N ALA A 315 19.45 12.45 -10.82
CA ALA A 315 20.53 12.02 -11.71
C ALA A 315 20.17 10.82 -12.62
N TYR A 316 18.92 10.37 -12.56
CA TYR A 316 18.43 9.27 -13.37
C TYR A 316 17.83 9.74 -14.69
N GLU A 317 18.06 8.95 -15.72
CA GLU A 317 17.38 9.00 -17.00
C GLU A 317 16.55 7.73 -17.19
N ARG A 318 15.42 7.86 -17.88
CA ARG A 318 14.60 6.73 -18.32
C ARG A 318 15.09 6.27 -19.69
N VAL A 319 15.44 5.00 -19.80
CA VAL A 319 15.75 4.36 -21.10
C VAL A 319 14.43 3.96 -21.77
N LEU A 320 14.25 4.33 -23.03
CA LEU A 320 12.96 4.22 -23.74
C LEU A 320 12.86 2.96 -24.63
N VAL A 321 13.84 2.07 -24.56
CA VAL A 321 13.91 0.82 -25.31
C VAL A 321 14.39 -0.30 -24.40
N GLU A 322 13.95 -1.52 -24.69
CA GLU A 322 14.28 -2.72 -23.91
C GLU A 322 15.64 -3.32 -24.27
N ASN A 323 16.17 -2.98 -25.45
CA ASN A 323 17.46 -3.43 -25.95
C ASN A 323 18.33 -2.23 -26.30
N PHE A 324 19.48 -2.09 -25.64
CA PHE A 324 20.40 -0.96 -25.81
C PHE A 324 21.82 -1.35 -25.39
N THR A 325 22.81 -0.51 -25.69
CA THR A 325 24.18 -0.69 -25.18
C THR A 325 24.53 0.41 -24.17
N LEU A 326 25.39 0.06 -23.21
CA LEU A 326 25.98 0.97 -22.23
C LEU A 326 27.47 1.05 -22.47
N THR A 327 28.03 2.26 -22.43
CA THR A 327 29.49 2.45 -22.36
C THR A 327 29.91 2.56 -20.89
N THR A 328 30.63 1.56 -20.38
CA THR A 328 31.00 1.47 -18.97
C THR A 328 32.20 0.54 -18.74
N SER A 329 33.08 0.93 -17.82
CA SER A 329 34.22 0.13 -17.36
C SER A 329 33.90 -0.79 -16.17
N LEU A 330 32.78 -0.53 -15.47
CA LEU A 330 32.24 -1.35 -14.38
C LEU A 330 30.90 -1.96 -14.78
N ARG A 331 30.50 -3.06 -14.11
CA ARG A 331 29.15 -3.63 -14.26
C ARG A 331 28.17 -2.77 -13.47
N PRO A 332 27.24 -2.04 -14.11
CA PRO A 332 26.48 -1.00 -13.43
C PRO A 332 25.25 -1.56 -12.71
N VAL A 333 25.46 -2.62 -11.94
CA VAL A 333 24.45 -3.36 -11.18
C VAL A 333 25.00 -3.60 -9.77
N ILE A 334 24.17 -4.09 -8.86
CA ILE A 334 24.63 -4.39 -7.50
C ILE A 334 25.30 -5.76 -7.49
N GLY A 335 26.59 -5.79 -7.14
CA GLY A 335 27.28 -7.04 -6.83
C GLY A 335 26.87 -7.51 -5.44
N LEU A 336 26.57 -8.80 -5.30
CA LEU A 336 26.16 -9.39 -4.03
C LEU A 336 27.00 -10.64 -3.75
N SER A 337 27.61 -10.72 -2.56
CA SER A 337 28.32 -11.93 -2.15
C SER A 337 27.33 -13.11 -2.10
N PRO A 338 27.69 -14.30 -2.62
CA PRO A 338 26.89 -15.51 -2.48
C PRO A 338 26.60 -15.91 -1.03
N ARG A 339 27.37 -15.38 -0.07
CA ARG A 339 27.17 -15.61 1.37
C ARG A 339 26.12 -14.69 2.00
N SER A 340 25.65 -13.69 1.27
CA SER A 340 24.71 -12.70 1.80
C SER A 340 23.36 -13.35 2.16
N ALA A 341 22.67 -12.75 3.13
CA ALA A 341 21.34 -13.18 3.55
C ALA A 341 20.38 -13.30 2.35
N PRO A 342 19.62 -14.40 2.22
CA PRO A 342 18.61 -14.55 1.17
C PRO A 342 17.57 -13.42 1.18
N SER A 343 17.22 -12.90 2.37
CA SER A 343 16.31 -11.77 2.55
C SER A 343 16.82 -10.48 1.89
N LEU A 344 18.14 -10.24 1.88
CA LEU A 344 18.74 -9.09 1.20
C LEU A 344 18.59 -9.22 -0.32
N HIS A 345 18.87 -10.40 -0.86
CA HIS A 345 18.72 -10.67 -2.29
C HIS A 345 17.26 -10.46 -2.73
N GLU A 346 16.32 -11.04 -1.99
CA GLU A 346 14.89 -10.92 -2.26
C GLU A 346 14.43 -9.47 -2.20
N PHE A 347 14.80 -8.75 -1.13
CA PHE A 347 14.47 -7.35 -0.95
C PHE A 347 14.97 -6.50 -2.13
N LEU A 348 16.26 -6.58 -2.49
CA LEU A 348 16.83 -5.77 -3.56
C LEU A 348 16.13 -6.03 -4.92
N ARG A 349 15.82 -7.28 -5.25
CA ARG A 349 15.08 -7.62 -6.47
C ARG A 349 13.67 -7.02 -6.45
N GLN A 350 12.98 -7.15 -5.31
CA GLN A 350 11.66 -6.56 -5.11
C GLN A 350 11.65 -5.03 -5.21
N GLN A 351 12.77 -4.38 -4.91
CA GLN A 351 12.93 -2.92 -5.07
C GLN A 351 13.36 -2.50 -6.48
N GLY A 352 13.55 -3.46 -7.40
CA GLY A 352 13.89 -3.21 -8.81
C GLY A 352 15.37 -3.12 -9.10
N TYR A 353 16.25 -3.42 -8.14
CA TYR A 353 17.68 -3.46 -8.42
C TYR A 353 18.06 -4.72 -9.21
N VAL A 354 18.94 -4.54 -10.19
CA VAL A 354 19.59 -5.64 -10.90
C VAL A 354 20.76 -6.10 -10.04
N ILE A 355 20.87 -7.41 -9.83
CA ILE A 355 21.81 -8.02 -8.90
C ILE A 355 22.56 -9.12 -9.62
N GLU A 356 23.86 -9.22 -9.36
CA GLU A 356 24.67 -10.36 -9.77
C GLU A 356 25.38 -10.96 -8.55
N LEU A 357 25.23 -12.27 -8.39
CA LEU A 357 25.94 -13.02 -7.35
C LEU A 357 27.38 -13.28 -7.82
N ASN A 358 28.36 -12.80 -7.06
CA ASN A 358 29.77 -12.94 -7.43
C ASN A 358 30.66 -12.85 -6.18
N GLU A 359 31.74 -13.62 -6.13
CA GLU A 359 32.74 -13.52 -5.04
C GLU A 359 33.68 -12.33 -5.24
N ASP A 360 33.90 -11.90 -6.49
CA ASP A 360 34.75 -10.76 -6.80
C ASP A 360 33.95 -9.45 -6.76
N SER A 361 34.34 -8.55 -5.87
CA SER A 361 33.71 -7.23 -5.72
C SER A 361 34.22 -6.19 -6.72
N ARG A 362 35.41 -6.39 -7.31
CA ARG A 362 36.09 -5.40 -8.16
C ARG A 362 35.27 -4.94 -9.38
N PRO A 363 34.45 -5.80 -10.04
CA PRO A 363 33.68 -5.37 -11.21
C PRO A 363 32.50 -4.46 -10.90
N TYR A 364 32.10 -4.30 -9.64
CA TYR A 364 30.83 -3.66 -9.26
C TYR A 364 31.05 -2.31 -8.57
N PRO A 365 30.29 -1.26 -8.94
CA PRO A 365 30.37 0.05 -8.30
C PRO A 365 29.84 0.02 -6.86
N LEU A 366 28.86 -0.86 -6.59
CA LEU A 366 28.38 -1.18 -5.26
C LEU A 366 28.41 -2.69 -5.09
N TYR A 367 29.10 -3.15 -4.06
CA TYR A 367 29.15 -4.56 -3.65
C TYR A 367 28.65 -4.70 -2.21
N LEU A 368 27.76 -5.66 -1.98
CA LEU A 368 27.18 -5.93 -0.67
C LEU A 368 27.57 -7.35 -0.22
N ASP A 369 28.07 -7.45 1.01
CA ASP A 369 28.35 -8.71 1.69
C ASP A 369 27.78 -8.60 3.11
N ARG A 370 26.53 -9.05 3.28
CA ARG A 370 25.81 -8.95 4.56
C ARG A 370 25.21 -10.30 4.91
N LEU A 371 25.79 -10.96 5.91
CA LEU A 371 25.33 -12.27 6.40
C LEU A 371 23.94 -12.18 7.06
N ASP A 372 23.62 -11.02 7.63
CA ASP A 372 22.34 -10.73 8.26
C ASP A 372 21.68 -9.53 7.56
N PHE A 373 20.37 -9.60 7.39
CA PHE A 373 19.57 -8.50 6.86
C PHE A 373 18.14 -8.57 7.40
N ALA A 374 17.79 -7.58 8.21
CA ALA A 374 16.49 -7.47 8.87
C ALA A 374 15.65 -6.31 8.28
N PRO A 375 14.33 -6.30 8.50
CA PRO A 375 13.45 -5.23 8.00
C PRO A 375 13.89 -3.80 8.38
N GLU A 376 14.57 -3.64 9.51
CA GLU A 376 15.10 -2.36 9.98
C GLU A 376 16.26 -1.83 9.13
N ASP A 377 16.94 -2.71 8.38
CA ASP A 377 18.07 -2.38 7.51
C ASP A 377 17.62 -1.91 6.12
N GLU A 378 16.36 -2.15 5.76
CA GLU A 378 15.80 -1.84 4.45
C GLU A 378 15.92 -0.35 4.10
N ARG A 379 15.43 0.53 4.99
CA ARG A 379 15.44 1.98 4.73
C ARG A 379 16.86 2.57 4.71
N PRO A 380 17.76 2.26 5.66
CA PRO A 380 19.16 2.66 5.57
C PRO A 380 19.85 2.18 4.28
N LEU A 381 19.59 0.95 3.85
CA LEU A 381 20.15 0.42 2.60
C LEU A 381 19.59 1.15 1.37
N LEU A 382 18.28 1.41 1.31
CA LEU A 382 17.70 2.23 0.23
C LEU A 382 18.33 3.61 0.17
N ALA A 383 18.50 4.28 1.32
CA ALA A 383 19.15 5.58 1.38
C ALA A 383 20.62 5.50 0.91
N GLN A 384 21.36 4.46 1.30
CA GLN A 384 22.72 4.22 0.83
C GLN A 384 22.77 4.08 -0.71
N ILE A 385 21.88 3.30 -1.30
CA ILE A 385 21.86 3.04 -2.75
C ILE A 385 21.45 4.29 -3.53
N GLU A 386 20.36 4.93 -3.12
CA GLU A 386 19.73 6.04 -3.86
C GLU A 386 20.52 7.35 -3.72
N ASN A 387 21.22 7.58 -2.61
CA ASN A 387 22.10 8.76 -2.43
C ASN A 387 23.52 8.54 -2.96
N GLY A 388 23.84 7.34 -3.43
CA GLY A 388 25.14 7.02 -4.00
C GLY A 388 25.44 7.73 -5.31
N ASP A 389 26.68 8.22 -5.47
CA ASP A 389 27.15 8.85 -6.72
C ASP A 389 27.94 7.86 -7.58
N TRP A 390 27.27 6.78 -8.02
CA TRP A 390 27.87 5.74 -8.85
C TRP A 390 26.95 5.28 -9.99
N PRO A 391 27.52 4.71 -11.07
CA PRO A 391 26.76 4.13 -12.17
C PRO A 391 25.80 3.06 -11.67
N LEU A 392 24.53 3.16 -12.06
CA LEU A 392 23.52 2.18 -11.65
C LEU A 392 22.42 2.08 -12.70
N LEU A 393 22.21 0.86 -13.19
CA LEU A 393 21.07 0.41 -13.96
C LEU A 393 20.10 -0.30 -13.01
N ARG A 394 18.84 0.12 -13.01
CA ARG A 394 17.78 -0.52 -12.23
C ARG A 394 16.43 -0.39 -12.94
N LEU A 395 15.46 -1.13 -12.43
CA LEU A 395 14.07 -1.01 -12.80
C LEU A 395 13.37 -0.02 -11.87
N GLY A 396 12.49 0.81 -12.42
CA GLY A 396 11.58 1.63 -11.62
C GLY A 396 10.57 0.76 -10.88
N ARG A 397 10.13 1.20 -9.70
CA ARG A 397 9.14 0.46 -8.89
C ARG A 397 7.75 0.49 -9.51
N TRP A 398 7.42 1.58 -10.18
CA TRP A 398 6.08 1.89 -10.69
C TRP A 398 6.07 1.92 -12.23
N PRO A 399 4.91 1.70 -12.86
CA PRO A 399 4.80 1.68 -14.31
C PRO A 399 5.00 3.06 -14.92
N ASP A 400 5.29 3.08 -16.22
CA ASP A 400 5.23 4.25 -17.10
C ASP A 400 6.10 5.44 -16.66
N GLY A 401 7.18 5.18 -15.93
CA GLY A 401 8.08 6.19 -15.38
C GLY A 401 7.51 6.92 -14.16
N ALA A 402 6.48 6.42 -13.50
CA ALA A 402 5.99 7.01 -12.26
C ALA A 402 7.06 6.94 -11.16
N ARG A 403 7.17 8.01 -10.37
CA ARG A 403 8.10 8.10 -9.24
C ARG A 403 7.55 7.47 -7.98
N ALA A 404 6.26 7.64 -7.75
CA ALA A 404 5.55 7.16 -6.58
C ALA A 404 4.20 6.57 -7.01
N ALA A 405 3.52 5.91 -6.08
CA ALA A 405 2.15 5.45 -6.29
C ALA A 405 1.22 6.01 -5.20
N LEU A 406 -0.07 6.10 -5.52
CA LEU A 406 -1.11 6.50 -4.59
C LEU A 406 -2.30 5.54 -4.73
N ASN A 407 -2.80 5.06 -3.62
CA ASN A 407 -4.04 4.30 -3.54
C ASN A 407 -5.01 5.01 -2.61
N VAL A 408 -6.27 5.14 -3.04
CA VAL A 408 -7.36 5.56 -2.16
C VAL A 408 -8.06 4.31 -1.63
N THR A 409 -8.22 4.22 -0.32
CA THR A 409 -8.86 3.08 0.33
C THR A 409 -9.65 3.51 1.55
N GLY A 410 -10.55 2.68 2.04
CA GLY A 410 -11.26 2.89 3.29
C GLY A 410 -12.10 1.67 3.63
N ASP A 411 -12.27 1.39 4.92
CA ASP A 411 -12.94 0.16 5.31
C ASP A 411 -14.47 0.35 5.33
N ILE A 412 -15.21 -0.64 4.87
CA ILE A 412 -16.68 -0.68 4.89
C ILE A 412 -17.11 -1.78 5.85
N ASP A 413 -17.33 -1.37 7.07
CA ASP A 413 -17.79 -2.26 8.12
C ASP A 413 -19.32 -2.39 8.19
N ALA A 414 -20.03 -1.39 7.67
CA ALA A 414 -21.49 -1.31 7.69
C ALA A 414 -21.97 -0.40 6.56
N LEU A 415 -23.11 -0.73 5.95
CA LEU A 415 -23.83 0.19 5.07
C LEU A 415 -25.06 0.78 5.77
N THR A 416 -25.56 0.10 6.80
CA THR A 416 -26.75 0.49 7.57
C THR A 416 -26.49 0.50 9.07
N LEU A 417 -27.40 1.17 9.81
CA LEU A 417 -27.42 1.12 11.28
C LEU A 417 -27.58 -0.33 11.81
N TRP A 418 -28.29 -1.17 11.07
CA TRP A 418 -28.46 -2.57 11.43
C TRP A 418 -27.16 -3.36 11.30
N ASP A 419 -26.40 -3.15 10.22
CA ASP A 419 -25.07 -3.76 10.03
C ASP A 419 -24.12 -3.30 11.14
N TYR A 420 -24.19 -2.04 11.55
CA TYR A 420 -23.44 -1.51 12.69
C TYR A 420 -23.81 -2.22 14.00
N GLY A 421 -25.11 -2.47 14.24
CA GLY A 421 -25.60 -3.21 15.41
C GLY A 421 -25.13 -4.67 15.44
N LEU A 422 -25.10 -5.35 14.29
CA LEU A 422 -24.64 -6.73 14.17
C LEU A 422 -23.17 -6.94 14.58
N ARG A 423 -22.34 -5.89 14.53
CA ARG A 423 -20.96 -5.93 15.04
C ARG A 423 -20.88 -6.35 16.51
N PHE A 424 -21.89 -6.00 17.31
CA PHE A 424 -21.91 -6.29 18.75
C PHE A 424 -22.58 -7.62 19.10
N LEU A 425 -23.32 -8.20 18.16
CA LEU A 425 -24.09 -9.42 18.38
C LEU A 425 -23.31 -10.69 18.06
N GLY A 426 -22.10 -10.59 17.49
CA GLY A 426 -21.17 -11.71 17.29
C GLY A 426 -21.85 -12.93 16.68
N SER A 427 -22.09 -12.92 15.36
CA SER A 427 -22.83 -13.98 14.67
C SER A 427 -22.12 -15.32 14.66
#